data_AF-X0U1J9-F1
#
_entry.id   AF-X0U1J9-F1
#
_cell.length_a   1.000
_cell.length_b   1.000
_cell.length_c   1.000
_cell.angle_alpha   90.00
_cell.angle_beta   90.00
_cell.angle_gamma   90.00
#
_symmetry.space_group_name_H-M   'P 1'
#
loop_
_entity.id
_entity.type
_entity.pdbx_description
1 polymer ?
#
loop_
_entity_poly.entity_id
_entity_poly.type
_entity_poly.pdbx_seq_one_letter_code
_entity_poly.pdbx_strand_id
1 'polypeptide(L)'
;MRILVISPVVSQQLLKGYYEYFQGVADPTTEVELVGAERGPTSIETFHDAVYAGPEILRLVREKHDTVDAIVVNCFADPAVDAAR
;
A
#
# COMPACT_ATOMS: atom_id res chain seq x y z
N MET A 1 -4.01 16.28 -6.44
CA MET A 1 -4.58 15.19 -5.61
C MET A 1 -3.41 14.40 -5.04
N ARG A 2 -3.48 13.95 -3.79
CA ARG A 2 -2.44 13.18 -3.13
C ARG A 2 -2.96 11.79 -2.80
N ILE A 3 -2.32 10.77 -3.36
CA ILE A 3 -2.71 9.37 -3.16
C ILE A 3 -1.59 8.66 -2.41
N LEU A 4 -1.93 8.01 -1.30
CA LEU A 4 -1.05 7.05 -0.65
C LEU A 4 -1.26 5.67 -1.27
N VAL A 5 -0.18 5.05 -1.74
CA VAL A 5 -0.16 3.64 -2.14
C VAL A 5 0.61 2.83 -1.11
N ILE A 6 -0.04 1.82 -0.54
CA ILE A 6 0.53 0.91 0.46
C ILE A 6 0.85 -0.42 -0.21
N SER A 7 2.11 -0.83 -0.23
CA SER A 7 2.50 -2.20 -0.53
C SER A 7 2.39 -3.04 0.75
N PRO A 8 1.60 -4.12 0.78
CA PRO A 8 1.37 -4.89 2.00
C PRO A 8 2.49 -5.88 2.34
N VAL A 9 3.58 -5.89 1.56
CA VAL A 9 4.73 -6.80 1.72
C VAL A 9 6.02 -6.04 1.97
N VAL A 10 6.96 -6.70 2.65
CA VAL A 10 8.25 -6.09 3.07
C VAL A 10 9.33 -6.07 1.97
N SER A 11 8.95 -6.19 0.70
CA SER A 11 9.89 -6.30 -0.43
C SER A 11 10.29 -4.94 -1.03
N GLN A 12 11.56 -4.57 -0.87
CA GLN A 12 12.12 -3.32 -1.43
C GLN A 12 12.23 -3.34 -2.97
N GLN A 13 12.49 -4.50 -3.55
CA GLN A 13 12.59 -4.65 -5.01
C GLN A 13 11.23 -4.40 -5.67
N LEU A 14 10.13 -4.90 -5.07
CA LEU A 14 8.78 -4.64 -5.56
C LEU A 14 8.41 -3.17 -5.44
N LEU A 15 8.74 -2.52 -4.32
CA LEU A 15 8.49 -1.08 -4.13
C LEU A 15 9.12 -0.23 -5.24
N LYS A 16 10.36 -0.53 -5.63
CA LYS A 16 11.01 0.20 -6.73
C LYS A 16 10.24 0.07 -8.04
N GLY A 17 9.83 -1.14 -8.41
CA GLY A 17 9.05 -1.37 -9.63
C GLY A 17 7.69 -0.67 -9.61
N TYR A 18 7.02 -0.66 -8.46
CA TYR A 18 5.76 0.06 -8.29
C TYR A 18 5.93 1.57 -8.42
N TYR A 19 7.00 2.14 -7.86
CA TYR A 19 7.29 3.55 -7.97
C TYR A 19 7.43 3.99 -9.44
N GLU A 20 8.24 3.27 -10.21
CA GLU A 20 8.43 3.53 -11.65
C GLU A 20 7.11 3.42 -12.43
N TYR A 21 6.30 2.40 -12.11
CA TYR A 21 4.99 2.22 -12.73
C TYR A 21 4.04 3.40 -12.44
N PHE A 22 3.85 3.77 -11.17
CA PHE A 22 2.90 4.83 -10.80
C PHE A 22 3.31 6.20 -11.35
N GLN A 23 4.61 6.51 -11.35
CA GLN A 23 5.11 7.75 -11.97
C GLN A 23 4.85 7.80 -13.49
N GLY A 24 4.80 6.64 -14.16
CA GLY A 24 4.55 6.56 -15.60
C GLY A 24 3.07 6.67 -16.00
N VAL A 25 2.13 6.48 -15.06
CA VAL A 25 0.68 6.43 -15.36
C VAL A 25 -0.14 7.49 -14.62
N ALA A 26 0.39 8.09 -13.55
CA ALA A 26 -0.31 9.12 -12.79
C ALA A 26 -0.53 10.38 -13.62
N ASP A 27 -1.66 11.05 -13.39
CA ASP A 27 -1.89 12.40 -13.94
C ASP A 27 -0.79 13.36 -13.42
N PRO A 28 -0.27 14.29 -14.25
CA PRO A 28 0.80 15.21 -13.84
C PRO A 28 0.50 16.07 -12.60
N THR A 29 -0.78 16.22 -12.24
CA THR A 29 -1.24 16.98 -11.06
C THR A 29 -1.52 16.09 -9.84
N THR A 30 -1.24 14.78 -9.95
CA THR A 30 -1.39 13.80 -8.87
C THR A 30 -0.04 13.44 -8.26
N GLU A 31 0.09 13.64 -6.96
CA GLU A 31 1.23 13.16 -6.17
C GLU A 31 0.93 11.75 -5.66
N VAL A 32 1.80 10.80 -5.98
CA VAL A 32 1.72 9.42 -5.48
C VAL A 32 2.81 9.21 -4.43
N GLU A 33 2.40 9.04 -3.18
CA GLU A 33 3.27 8.61 -2.08
C GLU A 33 3.22 7.08 -1.98
N LEU A 34 4.33 6.39 -2.24
CA LEU A 34 4.42 4.94 -2.13
C LEU A 34 5.13 4.53 -0.83
N VAL A 35 4.48 3.71 -0.02
CA VAL A 35 5.04 3.18 1.24
C VAL A 35 4.89 1.67 1.27
N GLY A 36 5.91 0.96 1.75
CA GLY A 36 5.85 -0.47 2.00
C GLY A 36 5.71 -0.80 3.47
N ALA A 37 5.11 -1.96 3.76
CA ALA A 37 5.11 -2.53 5.08
C ALA A 37 6.54 -2.70 5.61
N GLU A 38 6.81 -2.29 6.85
CA GLU A 38 8.09 -2.54 7.52
C GLU A 38 8.13 -3.93 8.17
N ARG A 39 6.95 -4.46 8.50
CA ARG A 39 6.73 -5.77 9.12
C ARG A 39 5.57 -6.46 8.42
N GLY A 40 5.70 -7.76 8.19
CA GLY A 40 4.69 -8.55 7.48
C GLY A 40 5.32 -9.60 6.57
N PRO A 41 4.54 -10.18 5.67
CA PRO A 41 5.01 -11.22 4.76
C PRO A 41 5.86 -10.63 3.61
N THR A 42 6.70 -11.45 3.01
CA THR A 42 7.49 -11.08 1.81
C THR A 42 6.65 -11.15 0.52
N SER A 43 5.63 -11.99 0.50
CA SER A 43 4.62 -12.15 -0.56
C SER A 43 3.29 -12.55 0.08
N ILE A 44 2.15 -12.28 -0.58
CA ILE A 44 0.84 -12.73 -0.12
C ILE A 44 0.42 -13.92 -0.99
N GLU A 45 0.52 -15.12 -0.44
CA GLU A 45 0.24 -16.37 -1.16
C GLU A 45 -0.81 -17.23 -0.45
N THR A 46 -1.16 -16.87 0.79
CA THR A 46 -2.14 -17.55 1.62
C THR A 46 -3.04 -16.57 2.36
N PHE A 47 -4.16 -17.06 2.91
CA PHE A 47 -5.01 -16.26 3.81
C PHE A 47 -4.27 -15.82 5.07
N HIS A 48 -3.32 -16.63 5.55
CA HIS A 48 -2.46 -16.25 6.68
C HIS A 48 -1.65 -14.99 6.34
N ASP A 49 -1.05 -14.91 5.15
CA ASP A 49 -0.23 -13.76 4.74
C ASP A 49 -1.06 -12.49 4.65
N ALA A 50 -2.27 -12.59 4.06
CA ALA A 50 -3.20 -11.48 3.98
C ALA A 50 -3.60 -10.94 5.37
N VAL A 51 -3.87 -11.83 6.33
CA VAL A 51 -4.17 -11.46 7.72
C VAL A 51 -2.94 -10.89 8.40
N TYR A 52 -1.74 -11.46 8.17
CA TYR A 52 -0.49 -11.00 8.77
C TYR A 52 -0.09 -9.59 8.32
N ALA A 53 -0.37 -9.24 7.05
CA ALA A 53 -0.14 -7.89 6.52
C ALA A 53 -1.10 -6.83 7.11
N GLY A 54 -2.32 -7.24 7.51
CA GLY A 54 -3.41 -6.36 7.91
C GLY A 54 -3.06 -5.32 8.97
N PRO A 55 -2.44 -5.69 10.12
CA PRO A 55 -2.09 -4.72 11.17
C PRO A 55 -1.19 -3.58 10.69
N GLU A 56 -0.23 -3.87 9.81
CA GLU A 56 0.70 -2.86 9.31
C GLU A 56 0.03 -1.92 8.29
N ILE A 57 -0.85 -2.47 7.44
CA ILE A 57 -1.69 -1.67 6.53
C ILE A 57 -2.55 -0.68 7.34
N LEU A 58 -3.25 -1.17 8.36
CA LEU A 58 -4.12 -0.33 9.20
C LEU A 58 -3.34 0.72 9.99
N ARG A 59 -2.11 0.40 10.41
CA ARG A 59 -1.20 1.37 11.05
C ARG A 59 -0.90 2.53 10.10
N LEU A 60 -0.49 2.22 8.86
CA LEU A 60 -0.15 3.21 7.83
C LEU A 60 -1.36 4.06 7.43
N VAL A 61 -2.53 3.43 7.27
CA VAL A 61 -3.80 4.15 7.02
C VAL A 61 -4.06 5.15 8.13
N ARG A 62 -4.04 4.72 9.40
CA ARG A 62 -4.28 5.60 10.54
C ARG A 62 -3.30 6.78 10.60
N GLU A 63 -2.04 6.56 10.27
CA GLU A 63 -1.01 7.61 10.29
C GLU A 63 -1.17 8.66 9.19
N LYS A 64 -1.78 8.30 8.05
CA LYS A 64 -1.73 9.12 6.84
C LYS A 64 -3.08 9.59 6.32
N HIS A 65 -4.20 8.97 6.73
CA HIS A 65 -5.52 9.23 6.16
C HIS A 65 -5.93 10.71 6.16
N ASP A 66 -5.56 11.48 7.18
CA ASP A 66 -5.87 12.92 7.27
C ASP A 66 -5.02 13.82 6.37
N THR A 67 -4.02 13.26 5.68
CA THR A 67 -3.01 14.01 4.90
C THR A 67 -3.01 13.70 3.42
N VAL A 68 -3.92 12.82 2.98
CA VAL A 68 -4.06 12.36 1.60
C VAL A 68 -5.53 12.35 1.19
N ASP A 69 -5.79 12.48 -0.11
CA ASP A 69 -7.15 12.47 -0.65
C ASP A 69 -7.69 11.05 -0.84
N ALA A 70 -6.79 10.06 -1.03
CA ALA A 70 -7.14 8.66 -1.22
C ALA A 70 -6.02 7.71 -0.77
N ILE A 71 -6.39 6.47 -0.45
CA ILE A 71 -5.46 5.38 -0.12
C ILE A 71 -5.75 4.18 -1.03
N VAL A 72 -4.69 3.58 -1.56
CA VAL A 72 -4.72 2.34 -2.35
C VAL A 72 -3.88 1.28 -1.64
N VAL A 73 -4.46 0.11 -1.36
CA VAL A 73 -3.71 -1.08 -0.95
C VAL A 73 -3.30 -1.83 -2.22
N ASN A 74 -2.02 -1.81 -2.57
CA ASN A 74 -1.50 -2.38 -3.82
C ASN A 74 -1.30 -3.90 -3.72
N CYS A 75 -2.39 -4.65 -3.65
CA CYS A 75 -2.38 -6.10 -3.72
C CYS A 75 -3.72 -6.63 -4.20
N PHE A 76 -3.69 -7.59 -5.11
CA PHE A 76 -4.89 -8.19 -5.70
C PHE A 76 -5.83 -8.86 -4.68
N ALA A 77 -5.31 -9.26 -3.52
CA ALA A 77 -6.09 -9.88 -2.45
C ALA A 77 -6.81 -8.86 -1.55
N ASP A 78 -6.63 -7.55 -1.78
CA ASP A 78 -7.22 -6.45 -1.01
C ASP A 78 -7.13 -6.63 0.54
N PRO A 79 -5.95 -6.99 1.09
CA PRO A 79 -5.82 -7.26 2.51
C PRO A 79 -6.19 -6.01 3.33
N ALA A 80 -7.06 -6.21 4.33
CA ALA A 80 -7.52 -5.19 5.27
C ALA A 80 -8.23 -3.97 4.67
N VAL A 81 -8.60 -3.96 3.39
CA VAL A 81 -9.34 -2.84 2.77
C VAL A 81 -10.68 -2.60 3.46
N ASP A 82 -11.44 -3.66 3.75
CA ASP A 82 -12.73 -3.53 4.46
C ASP A 82 -12.58 -3.04 5.89
N ALA A 83 -11.45 -3.34 6.56
CA ALA A 83 -11.16 -2.86 7.90
C ALA A 83 -10.61 -1.42 7.92
N ALA A 84 -10.12 -0.92 6.78
CA ALA A 84 -9.56 0.42 6.63
C ALA A 84 -10.61 1.49 6.27
N ARG A 85 -11.78 1.08 5.78
CA ARG A 85 -12.92 1.94 5.43
C ARG A 85 -13.74 2.31 6.66
#